data_AF-A0A7R8VEN5-F1
#
_entry.id   AF-A0A7R8VEN5-F1
#
_cell.length_a   1.000
_cell.length_b   1.000
_cell.length_c   1.000
_cell.angle_alpha   90.00
_cell.angle_beta   90.00
_cell.angle_gamma   90.00
#
_symmetry.space_group_name_H-M   'P 1'
#
loop_
_entity.id
_entity.type
_entity.pdbx_description
1 polymer ?
#
loop_
_entity_poly.entity_id
_entity_poly.type
_entity_poly.pdbx_seq_one_letter_code
_entity_poly.pdbx_strand_id
1 'polypeptide(L)'
;MLKRKRSAEDEQMMRNYLQEGDLISAEVQKIFDEGSLSLYTRSLRYGKLSQGVLVKVFPSLVKRRKNHFYDLPCGANVILGNNGFIWISSTNTVEGEEGSGGFAQNLEEPIARPEREVIARLRNCILALASCKMMLHDSSIQYAYEESQKYTISELLLPEPLLDVAILTQHRLHQMEDD
;
A
#
# COMPACT_ATOMS: atom_id res chain seq x y z
N MET A 1 9.44 -5.62 -24.90
CA MET A 1 10.71 -5.31 -24.22
C MET A 1 11.68 -6.48 -24.35
N LEU A 2 12.82 -6.27 -25.01
CA LEU A 2 13.92 -7.25 -25.01
C LEU A 2 14.47 -7.38 -23.59
N LYS A 3 14.60 -8.61 -23.09
CA LYS A 3 15.33 -8.88 -21.84
C LYS A 3 16.84 -8.84 -22.14
N ARG A 4 17.54 -7.86 -21.56
CA ARG A 4 19.01 -7.85 -21.50
C ARG A 4 19.49 -9.11 -20.78
N LYS A 5 20.49 -9.81 -21.33
CA LYS A 5 21.16 -10.91 -20.62
C LYS A 5 21.91 -10.32 -19.43
N ARG A 6 21.76 -10.94 -18.25
CA ARG A 6 22.49 -10.55 -17.04
C ARG A 6 23.99 -10.64 -17.30
N SER A 7 24.73 -9.59 -16.99
CA SER A 7 26.20 -9.55 -17.06
C SER A 7 26.82 -9.45 -15.66
N ALA A 8 28.12 -9.73 -15.54
CA ALA A 8 28.86 -9.54 -14.29
C ALA A 8 28.86 -8.06 -13.82
N GLU A 9 28.76 -7.11 -14.76
CA GLU A 9 28.60 -5.69 -14.45
C GLU A 9 27.26 -5.41 -13.77
N ASP A 10 26.18 -6.09 -14.16
CA ASP A 10 24.88 -5.98 -13.48
C ASP A 10 24.98 -6.41 -12.02
N GLU A 11 25.72 -7.48 -11.73
CA GLU A 11 25.92 -7.99 -10.37
C GLU A 11 26.67 -6.98 -9.50
N GLN A 12 27.73 -6.36 -10.02
CA GLN A 12 28.49 -5.33 -9.30
C GLN A 12 27.66 -4.07 -9.05
N MET A 13 26.74 -3.73 -9.96
CA MET A 13 25.88 -2.56 -9.85
C MET A 13 24.61 -2.81 -9.03
N MET A 14 24.40 -3.99 -8.46
CA MET A 14 23.14 -4.31 -7.75
C MET A 14 22.82 -3.32 -6.64
N ARG A 15 23.86 -2.83 -5.94
CA ARG A 15 23.73 -1.83 -4.87
C ARG A 15 23.22 -0.47 -5.36
N ASN A 16 23.37 -0.15 -6.64
CA ASN A 16 22.82 1.08 -7.20
C ASN A 16 21.30 1.00 -7.40
N TYR A 17 20.75 -0.22 -7.47
CA TYR A 17 19.32 -0.47 -7.69
C TYR A 17 18.58 -0.76 -6.38
N LEU A 18 19.15 -1.64 -5.54
CA LEU A 18 18.57 -2.02 -4.25
C LEU A 18 19.65 -2.05 -3.18
N GLN A 19 19.37 -1.38 -2.07
CA GLN A 19 20.22 -1.31 -0.89
C GLN A 19 19.46 -1.82 0.33
N GLU A 20 20.22 -2.14 1.38
CA GLU A 20 19.65 -2.56 2.65
C GLU A 20 18.71 -1.47 3.21
N GLY A 21 17.50 -1.87 3.58
CA GLY A 21 16.47 -0.96 4.08
C GLY A 21 15.47 -0.47 3.03
N ASP A 22 15.75 -0.68 1.74
CA ASP A 22 14.78 -0.40 0.69
C ASP A 22 13.53 -1.27 0.81
N LEU A 23 12.37 -0.67 0.55
CA LEU A 23 11.12 -1.39 0.44
C LEU A 23 10.83 -1.67 -1.03
N ILE A 24 10.35 -2.89 -1.30
CA ILE A 24 9.97 -3.32 -2.65
C ILE A 24 8.56 -3.89 -2.67
N SER A 25 7.84 -3.67 -3.76
CA SER A 25 6.70 -4.49 -4.15
C SER A 25 7.17 -5.60 -5.10
N ALA A 26 6.75 -6.84 -4.85
CA ALA A 26 7.14 -7.99 -5.66
C ALA A 26 6.07 -9.09 -5.64
N GLU A 27 6.12 -9.97 -6.64
CA GLU A 27 5.30 -11.17 -6.70
C GLU A 27 6.10 -12.40 -6.27
N VAL A 28 5.41 -13.38 -5.69
CA VAL A 28 6.00 -14.70 -5.39
C VAL A 28 6.03 -15.50 -6.69
N GLN A 29 7.23 -15.83 -7.16
CA GLN A 29 7.44 -16.68 -8.33
C GLN A 29 7.32 -18.16 -7.99
N LYS A 30 7.93 -18.54 -6.87
CA LYS A 30 8.06 -19.93 -6.46
C LYS A 30 8.14 -19.99 -4.94
N ILE A 31 7.49 -21.00 -4.39
CA ILE A 31 7.66 -21.43 -3.00
C ILE A 31 8.56 -22.66 -3.08
N PHE A 32 9.66 -22.65 -2.36
CA PHE A 32 10.56 -23.80 -2.27
C PHE A 32 10.13 -24.75 -1.15
N ASP A 33 10.61 -25.98 -1.18
CA ASP A 33 10.18 -27.04 -0.26
C ASP A 33 10.56 -26.74 1.19
N GLU A 34 11.64 -25.99 1.40
CA GLU A 34 12.05 -25.46 2.72
C GLU A 34 11.21 -24.27 3.20
N GLY A 35 10.22 -23.83 2.42
CA GLY A 35 9.32 -22.72 2.75
C GLY A 35 9.84 -21.32 2.37
N SER A 36 11.03 -21.23 1.77
CA SER A 36 11.56 -19.98 1.25
C SER A 36 10.79 -19.51 0.00
N LEU A 37 10.79 -18.20 -0.25
CA LEU A 37 10.07 -17.59 -1.37
C LEU A 37 11.04 -17.00 -2.39
N SER A 38 10.91 -17.39 -3.65
CA SER A 38 11.52 -16.66 -4.77
C SER A 38 10.63 -15.49 -5.17
N LEU A 39 11.15 -14.28 -5.12
CA LEU A 39 10.43 -13.06 -5.51
C LEU A 39 10.86 -12.57 -6.91
N TYR A 40 9.98 -11.88 -7.60
CA TYR A 40 10.31 -11.24 -8.88
C TYR A 40 9.50 -9.97 -9.13
N THR A 41 10.08 -9.06 -9.92
CA THR A 41 9.53 -7.75 -10.29
C THR A 41 9.43 -7.59 -11.81
N ARG A 42 8.73 -8.51 -12.50
CA ARG A 42 8.71 -8.53 -13.99
C ARG A 42 7.84 -7.46 -14.64
N SER A 43 6.88 -6.87 -13.92
CA SER A 43 6.02 -5.81 -14.44
C SER A 43 6.48 -4.45 -13.91
N LEU A 44 6.27 -3.40 -14.71
CA LEU A 44 6.52 -2.00 -14.34
C LEU A 44 5.61 -1.47 -13.23
N ARG A 45 4.90 -2.31 -12.49
CA ARG A 45 4.19 -1.92 -11.25
C ARG A 45 4.91 -2.41 -10.00
N TYR A 46 5.92 -3.26 -10.20
CA TYR A 46 6.71 -3.89 -9.14
C TYR A 46 8.12 -3.32 -9.17
N GLY A 47 8.68 -3.09 -8.00
CA GLY A 47 9.97 -2.46 -7.87
C GLY A 47 10.16 -1.80 -6.52
N LYS A 48 11.13 -0.89 -6.47
CA LYS A 48 11.44 -0.10 -5.28
C LYS A 48 10.31 0.90 -5.02
N LEU A 49 9.87 0.96 -3.77
CA LEU A 49 8.81 1.86 -3.33
C LEU A 49 9.43 3.20 -2.93
N SER A 50 8.91 4.30 -3.45
CA SER A 50 9.40 5.67 -3.20
C SER A 50 8.90 6.21 -1.84
N GLN A 51 8.56 7.50 -1.76
CA GLN A 51 8.05 8.12 -0.55
C GLN A 51 6.63 7.65 -0.22
N GLY A 52 6.41 7.29 1.04
CA GLY A 52 5.13 6.78 1.53
C GLY A 52 5.24 6.22 2.94
N VAL A 53 4.22 5.48 3.35
CA VAL A 53 4.10 4.90 4.69
C VAL A 53 3.77 3.42 4.61
N LEU A 54 4.54 2.61 5.33
CA LEU A 54 4.27 1.20 5.55
C LEU A 54 3.41 1.02 6.82
N VAL A 55 2.31 0.28 6.68
CA VAL A 55 1.46 -0.19 7.77
C VAL A 55 1.50 -1.72 7.80
N LYS A 56 1.68 -2.30 8.99
CA LYS A 56 1.70 -3.75 9.19
C LYS A 56 0.43 -4.19 9.91
N VAL A 57 -0.28 -5.13 9.32
CA VAL A 57 -1.48 -5.76 9.89
C VAL A 57 -1.34 -7.28 9.85
N PHE A 58 -2.27 -8.00 10.48
CA PHE A 58 -2.31 -9.46 10.34
C PHE A 58 -2.61 -9.85 8.88
N PRO A 59 -1.85 -10.78 8.26
CA PRO A 59 -2.04 -11.18 6.86
C PRO A 59 -3.46 -11.69 6.57
N SER A 60 -4.11 -12.32 7.56
CA SER A 60 -5.48 -12.84 7.45
C SER A 60 -6.54 -11.75 7.22
N LEU A 61 -6.22 -10.49 7.50
CA LEU A 61 -7.14 -9.36 7.30
C LEU A 61 -7.11 -8.83 5.87
N VAL A 62 -6.13 -9.21 5.04
CA VAL A 62 -6.08 -8.78 3.64
C VAL A 62 -6.96 -9.69 2.80
N LYS A 63 -8.05 -9.14 2.21
CA LYS A 63 -8.95 -9.91 1.34
C LYS A 63 -8.23 -10.25 0.04
N ARG A 64 -8.11 -11.55 -0.27
CA ARG A 64 -7.52 -11.99 -1.54
C ARG A 64 -8.39 -11.52 -2.71
N ARG A 65 -7.80 -10.75 -3.62
CA ARG A 65 -8.45 -10.21 -4.82
C ARG A 65 -7.53 -10.37 -6.02
N LYS A 66 -8.07 -10.14 -7.23
CA LYS A 66 -7.29 -10.18 -8.47
C LYS A 66 -6.26 -9.04 -8.53
N ASN A 67 -6.61 -7.88 -7.97
CA ASN A 67 -5.73 -6.72 -7.91
C ASN A 67 -5.54 -6.30 -6.45
N HIS A 68 -4.34 -5.85 -6.12
CA HIS A 68 -3.93 -5.39 -4.79
C HIS A 68 -3.31 -3.99 -4.85
N PHE A 69 -3.27 -3.37 -6.04
CA PHE A 69 -2.87 -1.99 -6.28
C PHE A 69 -4.13 -1.18 -6.51
N TYR A 70 -4.32 -0.14 -5.71
CA TYR A 70 -5.51 0.69 -5.75
C TYR A 70 -5.13 2.16 -5.79
N ASP A 71 -5.63 2.86 -6.80
CA ASP A 71 -5.57 4.31 -6.88
C ASP A 71 -6.88 4.85 -6.29
N LEU A 72 -6.81 5.46 -5.12
CA LEU A 72 -7.99 5.93 -4.40
C LEU A 72 -8.38 7.34 -4.86
N PRO A 73 -9.69 7.66 -4.95
CA PRO A 73 -10.15 8.99 -5.36
C PRO A 73 -9.68 10.15 -4.47
N CYS A 74 -9.17 9.85 -3.27
CA CYS A 74 -8.62 10.83 -2.34
C CYS A 74 -7.19 11.31 -2.70
N GLY A 75 -6.63 10.90 -3.85
CA GLY A 75 -5.29 11.29 -4.30
C GLY A 75 -4.17 10.50 -3.63
N ALA A 76 -4.43 9.24 -3.29
CA ALA A 76 -3.44 8.35 -2.70
C ALA A 76 -3.53 6.95 -3.32
N ASN A 77 -2.38 6.29 -3.38
CA ASN A 77 -2.26 4.93 -3.89
C ASN A 77 -1.99 3.98 -2.73
N VAL A 78 -2.64 2.82 -2.74
CA VAL A 78 -2.54 1.79 -1.70
C VAL A 78 -2.17 0.45 -2.33
N ILE A 79 -1.11 -0.18 -1.79
CA ILE A 79 -0.72 -1.54 -2.14
C ILE A 79 -1.00 -2.44 -0.95
N LEU A 80 -1.90 -3.41 -1.12
CA LEU A 80 -2.24 -4.40 -0.10
C LEU A 80 -1.41 -5.67 -0.27
N GLY A 81 -0.24 -5.76 0.38
CA GLY A 81 0.57 -6.98 0.35
C GLY A 81 -0.16 -8.16 1.00
N ASN A 82 -0.14 -9.32 0.35
CA ASN A 82 -0.75 -10.56 0.88
C ASN A 82 -0.13 -11.03 2.21
N ASN A 83 1.04 -10.49 2.58
CA ASN A 83 1.72 -10.69 3.85
C ASN A 83 1.27 -9.71 4.95
N GLY A 84 0.22 -8.92 4.72
CA GLY A 84 -0.25 -7.90 5.68
C GLY A 84 0.59 -6.62 5.70
N PHE A 85 1.51 -6.45 4.75
CA PHE A 85 2.28 -5.21 4.60
C PHE A 85 1.54 -4.32 3.62
N ILE A 86 1.08 -3.17 4.11
CA ILE A 86 0.27 -2.22 3.36
C ILE A 86 1.11 -0.97 3.10
N TRP A 87 1.28 -0.63 1.84
CA TRP A 87 1.99 0.58 1.45
C TRP A 87 1.00 1.66 1.05
N ILE A 88 1.18 2.88 1.55
CA ILE A 88 0.34 4.04 1.25
C ILE A 88 1.26 5.14 0.72
N SER A 89 1.00 5.64 -0.48
CA SER A 89 1.77 6.71 -1.10
C SER A 89 0.86 7.76 -1.75
N SER A 90 1.38 8.92 -2.08
CA SER A 90 0.65 9.92 -2.87
C SER A 90 0.60 9.50 -4.34
N THR A 91 -0.48 9.80 -5.05
CA THR A 91 -0.57 9.52 -6.50
C THR A 91 0.52 10.28 -7.27
N ASN A 92 0.93 11.46 -6.82
CA ASN A 92 1.99 12.27 -7.44
C ASN A 92 3.37 11.58 -7.41
N THR A 93 3.62 10.73 -6.41
CA THR A 93 4.87 9.93 -6.34
C THR A 93 4.92 8.82 -7.38
N VAL A 94 3.77 8.48 -7.96
CA VAL A 94 3.60 7.39 -8.92
C VAL A 94 3.51 7.93 -10.36
N GLU A 95 3.00 9.16 -10.53
CA GLU A 95 2.86 9.82 -11.83
C GLU A 95 4.14 10.49 -12.36
N GLY A 96 5.09 10.85 -11.48
CA GLY A 96 6.36 11.49 -11.87
C GLY A 96 7.38 10.56 -12.56
N GLU A 97 7.10 9.27 -12.63
CA GLU A 97 7.93 8.26 -13.27
C GLU A 97 7.07 7.51 -14.29
N GLU A 98 7.49 7.44 -15.56
CA GLU A 98 6.77 6.70 -16.61
C GLU A 98 6.58 5.21 -16.22
N GLY A 99 5.47 4.91 -15.56
CA GLY A 99 5.21 3.60 -14.97
C GLY A 99 5.96 3.43 -13.65
N SER A 100 5.23 3.16 -12.58
CA SER A 100 5.69 2.94 -11.21
C SER A 100 6.53 1.66 -11.01
N GLY A 101 7.51 1.49 -11.87
CA GLY A 101 8.20 0.25 -12.15
C GLY A 101 9.65 0.48 -12.37
N GLY A 102 10.42 0.26 -11.33
CA GLY A 102 11.87 0.39 -11.42
C GLY A 102 12.53 0.44 -10.06
N PHE A 103 13.73 1.00 -10.07
CA PHE A 103 14.59 1.15 -8.91
C PHE A 103 14.90 2.62 -8.61
N ALA A 104 14.26 3.54 -9.33
CA ALA A 104 14.33 4.97 -9.08
C ALA A 104 13.45 5.34 -7.88
N GLN A 105 13.84 6.40 -7.16
CA GLN A 105 13.03 7.04 -6.14
C GLN A 105 13.23 8.54 -6.26
N ASN A 106 12.15 9.30 -6.43
CA ASN A 106 12.18 10.73 -6.15
C ASN A 106 12.08 10.97 -4.64
N LEU A 107 13.23 11.18 -3.98
CA LEU A 107 13.33 11.61 -2.59
C LEU A 107 13.67 13.11 -2.43
N GLU A 108 13.89 13.81 -3.55
CA GLU A 108 14.35 15.19 -3.56
C GLU A 108 13.20 16.17 -3.30
N GLU A 109 12.02 15.86 -3.82
CA GLU A 109 10.84 16.70 -3.69
C GLU A 109 9.98 16.27 -2.49
N PRO A 110 9.75 17.16 -1.51
CA PRO A 110 8.91 16.83 -0.37
C PRO A 110 7.44 16.73 -0.77
N ILE A 111 6.77 15.66 -0.33
CA ILE A 111 5.31 15.53 -0.50
C ILE A 111 4.59 16.69 0.19
N ALA A 112 3.67 17.33 -0.54
CA ALA A 112 2.88 18.43 -0.04
C ALA A 112 2.10 18.05 1.23
N ARG A 113 1.89 19.03 2.13
CA ARG A 113 1.19 18.78 3.40
C ARG A 113 -0.20 18.15 3.23
N PRO A 114 -1.08 18.61 2.31
CA PRO A 114 -2.39 18.00 2.12
C PRO A 114 -2.34 16.52 1.74
N GLU A 115 -1.40 16.13 0.88
CA GLU A 115 -1.20 14.73 0.48
C GLU A 115 -0.71 13.87 1.66
N ARG A 116 0.21 14.41 2.48
CA ARG A 116 0.65 13.73 3.71
C ARG A 116 -0.49 13.56 4.72
N GLU A 117 -1.39 14.54 4.80
CA GLU A 117 -2.59 14.46 5.64
C GLU A 117 -3.55 13.35 5.17
N VAL A 118 -3.72 13.17 3.85
CA VAL A 118 -4.47 12.04 3.27
C VAL A 118 -3.82 10.71 3.65
N ILE A 119 -2.50 10.58 3.46
CA ILE A 119 -1.75 9.35 3.80
C ILE A 119 -1.88 9.02 5.30
N ALA A 120 -1.74 10.02 6.17
CA ALA A 120 -1.88 9.85 7.62
C ALA A 120 -3.29 9.41 8.03
N ARG A 121 -4.32 9.99 7.40
CA ARG A 121 -5.72 9.61 7.61
C ARG A 121 -5.97 8.16 7.18
N LEU A 122 -5.52 7.77 5.98
CA LEU A 122 -5.64 6.39 5.47
C LEU A 122 -4.95 5.39 6.40
N ARG A 123 -3.74 5.71 6.87
CA ARG A 123 -3.03 4.90 7.87
C ARG A 123 -3.92 4.65 9.10
N ASN A 124 -4.51 5.70 9.66
CA ASN A 124 -5.33 5.58 10.87
C ASN A 124 -6.61 4.79 10.60
N CYS A 125 -7.28 5.00 9.46
CA CYS A 125 -8.44 4.22 9.03
C CYS A 125 -8.11 2.73 8.90
N ILE A 126 -6.99 2.38 8.26
CA ILE A 126 -6.55 0.98 8.11
C ILE A 126 -6.30 0.34 9.48
N LEU A 127 -5.70 1.07 10.42
CA LEU A 127 -5.50 0.59 11.78
C LEU A 127 -6.82 0.43 12.55
N ALA A 128 -7.82 1.31 12.35
CA ALA A 128 -9.16 1.17 12.90
C ALA A 128 -9.82 -0.13 12.43
N LEU A 129 -9.86 -0.33 11.11
CA LEU A 129 -10.45 -1.52 10.49
C LEU A 129 -9.76 -2.79 10.97
N ALA A 130 -8.43 -2.79 11.02
CA ALA A 130 -7.65 -3.93 11.49
C ALA A 130 -7.90 -4.24 12.97
N SER A 131 -8.03 -3.23 13.82
CA SER A 131 -8.33 -3.39 15.25
C SER A 131 -9.72 -3.99 15.47
N CYS A 132 -10.66 -3.70 14.55
CA CYS A 132 -12.01 -4.26 14.54
C CYS A 132 -12.11 -5.59 13.77
N LYS A 133 -10.98 -6.18 13.36
CA LYS A 133 -10.91 -7.44 12.61
C LYS A 133 -11.70 -7.41 11.29
N MET A 134 -11.82 -6.23 10.68
CA MET A 134 -12.48 -6.08 9.39
C MET A 134 -11.53 -6.44 8.25
N MET A 135 -12.09 -7.04 7.20
CA MET A 135 -11.33 -7.39 6.00
C MET A 135 -10.97 -6.12 5.22
N LEU A 136 -9.71 -6.02 4.82
CA LEU A 136 -9.16 -4.90 4.06
C LEU A 136 -9.20 -5.18 2.56
N HIS A 137 -9.81 -4.25 1.84
CA HIS A 137 -9.82 -4.10 0.39
C HIS A 137 -10.19 -2.65 0.02
N ASP A 138 -10.11 -2.32 -1.27
CA ASP A 138 -10.47 -1.01 -1.85
C ASP A 138 -11.67 -0.33 -1.21
N SER A 139 -12.87 -0.92 -1.31
CA SER A 139 -14.11 -0.28 -0.85
C SER A 139 -14.12 -0.07 0.66
N SER A 140 -13.62 -1.05 1.44
CA SER A 140 -13.55 -0.92 2.90
C SER A 140 -12.65 0.26 3.33
N ILE A 141 -11.51 0.45 2.65
CA ILE A 141 -10.56 1.52 2.97
C ILE A 141 -11.12 2.86 2.50
N GLN A 142 -11.72 2.91 1.31
CA GLN A 142 -12.34 4.11 0.78
C GLN A 142 -13.50 4.58 1.67
N TYR A 143 -14.41 3.70 2.06
CA TYR A 143 -15.53 4.07 2.93
C TYR A 143 -15.03 4.50 4.30
N ALA A 144 -14.04 3.81 4.89
CA ALA A 144 -13.44 4.26 6.14
C ALA A 144 -12.79 5.65 6.02
N TYR A 145 -12.18 5.96 4.87
CA TYR A 145 -11.64 7.30 4.61
C TYR A 145 -12.75 8.35 4.57
N GLU A 146 -13.85 8.08 3.86
CA GLU A 146 -15.01 8.96 3.77
C GLU A 146 -15.68 9.19 5.14
N GLU A 147 -15.96 8.11 5.88
CA GLU A 147 -16.57 8.19 7.23
C GLU A 147 -15.67 8.92 8.24
N SER A 148 -14.35 8.88 8.04
CA SER A 148 -13.40 9.57 8.91
C SER A 148 -13.42 11.10 8.74
N GLN A 149 -13.96 11.65 7.65
CA GLN A 149 -13.85 13.08 7.31
C GLN A 149 -14.43 14.01 8.38
N LYS A 150 -15.38 13.53 9.17
CA LYS A 150 -15.96 14.26 10.30
C LYS A 150 -14.99 14.46 11.49
N TYR A 151 -13.88 13.74 11.50
CA TYR A 151 -12.83 13.84 12.51
C TYR A 151 -11.57 14.48 11.92
N THR A 152 -10.84 15.19 12.76
CA THR A 152 -9.46 15.60 12.50
C THR A 152 -8.53 14.38 12.54
N ILE A 153 -7.36 14.49 11.89
CA ILE A 153 -6.39 13.38 11.82
C ILE A 153 -5.88 13.00 13.21
N SER A 154 -5.74 13.97 14.12
CA SER A 154 -5.34 13.75 15.51
C SER A 154 -6.40 13.02 16.33
N GLU A 155 -7.69 13.28 16.08
CA GLU A 155 -8.79 12.56 16.75
C GLU A 155 -8.85 11.10 16.32
N LEU A 156 -8.46 10.79 15.07
CA LEU A 156 -8.30 9.41 14.56
C LEU A 156 -7.13 8.64 15.20
N LEU A 157 -6.57 9.12 16.30
CA LEU A 157 -5.66 8.36 17.16
C LEU A 157 -6.35 7.88 18.44
N LEU A 158 -7.55 8.40 18.74
CA LEU A 158 -8.34 8.04 19.91
C LEU A 158 -9.18 6.79 19.63
N PRO A 159 -9.44 5.94 20.64
CA PRO A 159 -10.21 4.72 20.46
C PRO A 159 -11.65 4.96 19.98
N GLU A 160 -12.30 6.02 20.47
CA GLU A 160 -13.73 6.27 20.21
C GLU A 160 -13.97 6.65 18.74
N PRO A 161 -13.23 7.61 18.13
CA PRO A 161 -13.37 7.90 16.70
C PRO A 161 -12.97 6.73 15.80
N LEU A 162 -11.92 5.98 16.16
CA LEU A 162 -11.49 4.81 15.39
C LEU A 162 -12.57 3.72 15.36
N LEU A 163 -13.21 3.45 16.50
CA LEU A 163 -14.29 2.48 16.60
C LEU A 163 -15.52 2.95 15.81
N ASP A 164 -15.89 4.23 15.94
CA ASP A 164 -17.04 4.78 15.21
C ASP A 164 -16.86 4.70 13.69
N VAL A 165 -15.68 5.07 13.18
CA VAL A 165 -15.34 4.92 11.74
C VAL A 165 -15.48 3.46 11.30
N ALA A 166 -14.98 2.51 12.09
CA ALA A 166 -15.07 1.09 11.75
C ALA A 166 -16.53 0.59 11.72
N ILE A 167 -17.35 0.96 12.70
CA ILE A 167 -18.78 0.58 12.77
C ILE A 167 -19.54 1.14 11.57
N LEU A 168 -19.35 2.41 11.24
CA LEU A 168 -20.04 3.05 10.12
C LEU A 168 -19.61 2.47 8.77
N THR A 169 -18.31 2.21 8.62
CA THR A 169 -17.78 1.50 7.44
C THR A 169 -18.42 0.12 7.31
N GLN A 170 -18.52 -0.63 8.41
CA GLN A 170 -19.12 -1.95 8.42
C GLN A 170 -20.60 -1.87 8.01
N HIS A 171 -21.37 -0.96 8.58
CA HIS A 171 -22.77 -0.77 8.23
C HIS A 171 -22.95 -0.46 6.74
N ARG A 172 -22.14 0.45 6.20
CA ARG A 172 -22.19 0.83 4.78
C ARG A 172 -21.80 -0.32 3.85
N LEU A 173 -20.85 -1.17 4.23
CA LEU A 173 -20.48 -2.36 3.46
C LEU A 173 -21.65 -3.36 3.38
N HIS A 174 -22.37 -3.60 4.49
CA HIS A 174 -23.52 -4.53 4.48
C HIS A 174 -24.65 -4.01 3.58
N GLN A 175 -24.95 -2.71 3.63
CA GLN A 175 -26.00 -2.13 2.78
C GLN A 175 -25.74 -2.32 1.28
N MET A 176 -24.46 -2.34 0.85
CA MET A 176 -24.10 -2.57 -0.55
C MET A 176 -23.99 -4.04 -0.95
N GLU A 177 -23.97 -4.98 0.01
CA GLU A 177 -24.02 -6.41 -0.29
C GLU A 177 -25.48 -6.91 -0.48
N ASP A 178 -26.45 -6.15 0.03
CA ASP A 178 -27.89 -6.46 -0.04
C ASP A 178 -28.59 -5.89 -1.30
N ASP A 179 -27.92 -5.02 -2.06
CA ASP A 179 -28.38 -4.41 -3.33
C ASP A 179 -27.81 -5.14 -4.57
#